data_AF-C4JED0-F1
#
_entry.id   AF-C4JED0-F1
#
_cell.length_a   1.000
_cell.length_b   1.000
_cell.length_c   1.000
_cell.angle_alpha   90.00
_cell.angle_beta   90.00
_cell.angle_gamma   90.00
#
_symmetry.space_group_name_H-M   'P 1'
#
loop_
_entity.id
_entity.type
_entity.pdbx_description
1 polymer ?
#
loop_
_entity_poly.entity_id
_entity_poly.type
_entity_poly.pdbx_seq_one_letter_code
_entity_poly.pdbx_strand_id
1 'polypeptide(L)'
;MSPHCPPATAAAFANSATKLPPLTLVVATTPITLPCQPQGISRLGIGHGGTLPWPRIKPLPKRLNVIITRDESGMVCERAVVEWRAAKERERQKERECHSETATECKKCSSADKDDSIDGQQEENPDILVSNSVESALTTLQDNFGLFSQGGKRSLGSVLVIGGGEIYASSLSLDSSTFGHKMRIVVTDVRRPATEVEKNEPSNSTNGFDCDTFFPVDHLIGNEEWREASPAEVSEWVGEKIPEGWVWERDVAVRFLGFERK
;
A
#
# COMPACT_ATOMS: atom_id res chain seq x y z
N MET A 1 21.31 -30.62 -58.64
CA MET A 1 21.76 -29.73 -57.54
C MET A 1 20.51 -29.15 -56.92
N SER A 2 20.07 -29.71 -55.81
CA SER A 2 18.89 -29.26 -55.06
C SER A 2 19.39 -28.80 -53.68
N PRO A 3 19.03 -27.60 -53.21
CA PRO A 3 19.46 -27.16 -51.89
C PRO A 3 18.59 -27.80 -50.82
N HIS A 4 19.22 -28.57 -49.92
CA HIS A 4 18.63 -29.05 -48.69
C HIS A 4 18.36 -27.86 -47.76
N CYS A 5 17.10 -27.70 -47.35
CA CYS A 5 16.71 -26.80 -46.27
C CYS A 5 16.97 -27.51 -44.93
N PRO A 6 17.70 -26.92 -43.96
CA PRO A 6 17.81 -27.49 -42.62
C PRO A 6 16.51 -27.25 -41.83
N PRO A 7 16.10 -28.18 -40.94
CA PRO A 7 14.92 -27.98 -40.12
C PRO A 7 15.17 -26.85 -39.10
N ALA A 8 14.16 -26.01 -38.93
CA ALA A 8 14.14 -24.92 -37.97
C ALA A 8 14.46 -25.46 -36.56
N THR A 9 15.55 -24.95 -35.99
CA THR A 9 15.95 -25.13 -34.61
C THR A 9 14.77 -24.75 -33.71
N ALA A 10 14.33 -25.69 -32.88
CA ALA A 10 13.40 -25.43 -31.80
C ALA A 10 13.97 -24.29 -30.95
N ALA A 11 13.40 -23.09 -31.13
CA ALA A 11 13.72 -21.95 -30.31
C ALA A 11 13.41 -22.32 -28.88
N ALA A 12 14.43 -22.24 -28.02
CA ALA A 12 14.32 -22.35 -26.59
C ALA A 12 13.21 -21.40 -26.11
N PHE A 13 12.07 -21.96 -25.72
CA PHE A 13 11.15 -21.31 -24.78
C PHE A 13 11.89 -21.22 -23.45
N ALA A 14 12.78 -20.23 -23.34
CA ALA A 14 13.38 -19.85 -22.10
C ALA A 14 12.25 -19.40 -21.15
N ASN A 15 12.10 -20.15 -20.07
CA ASN A 15 11.26 -19.89 -18.91
C ASN A 15 11.04 -18.38 -18.63
N SER A 16 9.96 -17.79 -19.14
CA SER A 16 9.40 -16.59 -18.55
C SER A 16 8.51 -17.04 -17.40
N ALA A 17 9.11 -17.48 -16.30
CA ALA A 17 8.39 -17.62 -15.03
C ALA A 17 7.69 -16.29 -14.77
N THR A 18 6.36 -16.32 -14.70
CA THR A 18 5.53 -15.12 -14.66
C THR A 18 5.79 -14.37 -13.37
N LYS A 19 6.66 -13.38 -13.46
CA LYS A 19 7.11 -12.55 -12.35
C LYS A 19 5.93 -11.76 -11.81
N LEU A 20 5.63 -11.92 -10.52
CA LEU A 20 4.63 -11.09 -9.87
C LEU A 20 5.02 -9.59 -9.96
N PRO A 21 4.04 -8.68 -9.98
CA PRO A 21 4.31 -7.26 -9.81
C PRO A 21 5.08 -7.02 -8.50
N PRO A 22 5.82 -5.91 -8.38
CA PRO A 22 6.66 -5.70 -7.21
C PRO A 22 5.82 -5.55 -5.94
N LEU A 23 6.29 -6.17 -4.85
CA LEU A 23 5.64 -6.16 -3.55
C LEU A 23 5.97 -4.85 -2.83
N THR A 24 4.96 -4.09 -2.43
CA THR A 24 5.14 -2.78 -1.78
C THR A 24 4.57 -2.79 -0.37
N LEU A 25 5.42 -2.62 0.63
CA LEU A 25 4.99 -2.36 2.00
C LEU A 25 4.59 -0.89 2.10
N VAL A 26 3.41 -0.61 2.63
CA VAL A 26 2.95 0.75 2.93
C VAL A 26 2.90 0.88 4.43
N VAL A 27 3.68 1.79 5.00
CA VAL A 27 3.82 1.96 6.45
C VAL A 27 3.86 3.44 6.81
N ALA A 28 3.21 3.81 7.90
CA ALA A 28 3.43 5.10 8.54
C ALA A 28 4.28 4.87 9.78
N THR A 29 5.30 5.71 9.98
CA THR A 29 6.27 5.53 11.06
C THR A 29 6.51 6.84 11.80
N THR A 30 6.83 6.75 13.08
CA THR A 30 7.33 7.89 13.86
C THR A 30 8.66 7.51 14.52
N PRO A 31 9.68 8.37 14.51
CA PRO A 31 10.96 8.05 15.12
C PRO A 31 10.88 8.13 16.64
N ILE A 32 11.48 7.16 17.30
CA ILE A 32 11.57 7.10 18.76
C ILE A 32 13.02 6.95 19.16
N THR A 33 13.54 7.99 19.78
CA THR A 33 14.88 7.97 20.38
C THR A 33 14.81 7.30 21.74
N LEU A 34 15.52 6.18 21.91
CA LEU A 34 15.58 5.50 23.20
C LEU A 34 16.61 6.18 24.11
N PRO A 35 16.25 6.55 25.36
CA PRO A 35 17.13 7.30 26.26
C PRO A 35 18.37 6.52 26.74
N CYS A 36 18.39 5.19 26.55
CA CYS A 36 19.45 4.31 27.05
C CYS A 36 20.54 3.93 26.04
N GLN A 37 20.55 4.50 24.82
CA GLN A 37 21.59 4.18 23.84
C GLN A 37 22.41 5.41 23.43
N PRO A 38 23.73 5.43 23.71
CA PRO A 38 24.61 6.58 23.42
C PRO A 38 24.84 6.82 21.91
N GLN A 39 24.28 5.98 21.03
CA GLN A 39 24.37 6.10 19.57
C GLN A 39 23.07 6.53 18.89
N GLY A 40 22.01 6.89 19.65
CA GLY A 40 20.82 7.50 19.06
C GLY A 40 20.08 6.60 18.05
N ILE A 41 20.00 5.29 18.30
CA ILE A 41 19.19 4.39 17.47
C ILE A 41 17.74 4.83 17.60
N SER A 42 17.25 5.49 16.56
CA SER A 42 15.85 5.87 16.42
C SER A 42 15.10 4.67 15.87
N ARG A 43 14.24 4.06 16.66
CA ARG A 43 13.33 3.01 16.16
C ARG A 43 12.17 3.65 15.41
N LEU A 44 11.59 2.94 14.45
CA LEU A 44 10.42 3.38 13.70
C LEU A 44 9.15 2.82 14.35
N GLY A 45 8.51 3.62 15.21
CA GLY A 45 7.25 3.26 15.86
C GLY A 45 6.07 3.27 14.89
N ILE A 46 5.21 2.24 14.96
CA ILE A 46 4.06 2.05 14.05
C ILE A 46 2.74 1.81 14.79
N GLY A 47 2.77 1.53 16.09
CA GLY A 47 1.57 1.17 16.85
C GLY A 47 1.73 1.35 18.36
N HIS A 48 0.59 1.57 19.02
CA HIS A 48 0.44 1.60 20.48
C HIS A 48 -0.93 1.02 20.87
N GLY A 49 -0.96 0.02 21.75
CA GLY A 49 -2.18 -0.59 22.26
C GLY A 49 -3.08 -1.20 21.18
N GLY A 50 -2.49 -1.70 20.08
CA GLY A 50 -3.22 -2.24 18.93
C GLY A 50 -3.83 -1.20 17.98
N THR A 51 -3.48 0.08 18.13
CA THR A 51 -3.94 1.19 17.26
C THR A 51 -2.77 2.03 16.75
N LEU A 52 -3.02 2.91 15.78
CA LEU A 52 -2.01 3.89 15.34
C LEU A 52 -1.75 4.91 16.47
N PRO A 53 -0.49 5.31 16.70
CA PRO A 53 -0.14 6.14 17.84
C PRO A 53 -0.43 7.63 17.60
N TRP A 54 -0.65 8.04 16.35
CA TRP A 54 -1.04 9.41 15.95
C TRP A 54 -2.56 9.54 15.67
N PRO A 55 -3.11 10.77 15.71
CA PRO A 55 -4.50 11.04 15.31
C PRO A 55 -4.78 10.55 13.89
N ARG A 56 -6.03 10.20 13.59
CA ARG A 56 -6.43 9.69 12.27
C ARG A 56 -6.03 10.65 11.14
N ILE A 57 -4.97 10.26 10.42
CA ILE A 57 -4.54 10.81 9.13
C ILE A 57 -5.50 10.28 8.05
N LYS A 58 -5.75 11.05 7.00
CA LYS A 58 -6.63 10.60 5.91
C LYS A 58 -6.03 9.36 5.23
N PRO A 59 -6.76 8.23 5.16
CA PRO A 59 -6.32 7.08 4.36
C PRO A 59 -6.22 7.45 2.88
N LEU A 60 -5.25 6.87 2.17
CA LEU A 60 -5.12 7.05 0.73
C LEU A 60 -6.33 6.42 0.01
N PRO A 61 -7.07 7.16 -0.84
CA PRO A 61 -8.29 6.67 -1.47
C PRO A 61 -8.03 5.63 -2.59
N LYS A 62 -9.05 4.84 -2.96
CA LYS A 62 -9.11 3.93 -4.14
C LYS A 62 -8.08 2.78 -4.18
N ARG A 63 -7.97 2.00 -3.10
CA ARG A 63 -7.05 0.84 -3.03
C ARG A 63 -7.80 -0.47 -2.80
N LEU A 64 -7.30 -1.55 -3.42
CA LEU A 64 -7.79 -2.92 -3.19
C LEU A 64 -7.18 -3.44 -1.87
N ASN A 65 -8.04 -3.86 -0.95
CA ASN A 65 -7.63 -4.33 0.38
C ASN A 65 -7.47 -5.85 0.35
N VAL A 66 -6.24 -6.35 0.35
CA VAL A 66 -5.95 -7.78 0.61
C VAL A 66 -5.74 -7.95 2.10
N ILE A 67 -6.51 -8.83 2.74
CA ILE A 67 -6.46 -9.06 4.18
C ILE A 67 -5.80 -10.41 4.42
N ILE A 68 -4.52 -10.37 4.79
CA ILE A 68 -3.77 -11.57 5.16
C ILE A 68 -4.01 -11.82 6.64
N THR A 69 -4.65 -12.95 6.97
CA THR A 69 -5.00 -13.31 8.34
C THR A 69 -4.70 -14.78 8.62
N ARG A 70 -4.11 -15.04 9.79
CA ARG A 70 -3.91 -16.40 10.32
C ARG A 70 -5.17 -16.99 10.96
N ASP A 71 -6.26 -16.23 10.96
CA ASP A 71 -7.52 -16.67 11.54
C ASP A 71 -8.23 -17.70 10.66
N GLU A 72 -8.18 -18.96 11.08
CA GLU A 72 -8.91 -20.06 10.44
C GLU A 72 -10.40 -20.08 10.78
N SER A 73 -10.85 -19.28 11.76
CA SER A 73 -12.26 -19.26 12.21
C SER A 73 -13.18 -18.46 11.27
N GLY A 74 -12.62 -17.66 10.37
CA GLY A 74 -13.37 -16.81 9.44
C GLY A 74 -13.88 -15.50 10.05
N MET A 75 -13.72 -15.26 11.35
CA MET A 75 -14.17 -14.03 12.02
C MET A 75 -13.50 -12.77 11.45
N VAL A 76 -12.21 -12.86 11.09
CA VAL A 76 -11.51 -11.74 10.45
C VAL A 76 -12.07 -11.45 9.06
N CYS A 77 -12.46 -12.48 8.30
CA CYS A 77 -13.12 -12.31 7.01
C CYS A 77 -14.50 -11.63 7.18
N GLU A 78 -15.31 -12.08 8.12
CA GLU A 78 -16.61 -11.46 8.40
C GLU A 78 -16.48 -9.99 8.81
N ARG A 79 -15.55 -9.69 9.73
CA ARG A 79 -15.28 -8.31 10.16
C ARG A 79 -14.81 -7.44 9.00
N ALA A 80 -13.92 -7.95 8.16
CA ALA A 80 -13.42 -7.27 6.98
C ALA A 80 -14.54 -6.89 6.01
N VAL A 81 -15.45 -7.82 5.72
CA VAL A 81 -16.62 -7.56 4.86
C VAL A 81 -17.48 -6.45 5.46
N VAL A 82 -17.73 -6.49 6.77
CA VAL A 82 -18.53 -5.47 7.47
C VAL A 82 -17.87 -4.10 7.39
N GLU A 83 -16.57 -4.02 7.68
CA GLU A 83 -15.81 -2.75 7.61
C GLU A 83 -15.74 -2.21 6.19
N TRP A 84 -15.55 -3.08 5.19
CA TRP A 84 -15.56 -2.69 3.77
C TRP A 84 -16.92 -2.12 3.35
N ARG A 85 -18.02 -2.78 3.71
CA ARG A 85 -19.39 -2.27 3.44
C ARG A 85 -19.61 -0.91 4.11
N ALA A 86 -19.18 -0.75 5.36
CA ALA A 86 -19.30 0.51 6.09
C ALA A 86 -18.39 1.63 5.51
N ALA A 87 -17.23 1.29 4.97
CA ALA A 87 -16.35 2.23 4.27
C ALA A 87 -16.97 2.69 2.94
N LYS A 88 -17.50 1.76 2.15
CA LYS A 88 -18.15 2.04 0.87
C LYS A 88 -19.39 2.92 1.03
N GLU A 89 -20.21 2.66 2.05
CA GLU A 89 -21.38 3.50 2.33
C GLU A 89 -20.97 4.93 2.73
N ARG A 90 -19.89 5.10 3.50
CA ARG A 90 -19.34 6.43 3.83
C ARG A 90 -18.82 7.17 2.60
N GLU A 91 -18.20 6.48 1.66
CA GLU A 91 -17.76 7.07 0.39
C GLU A 91 -18.96 7.52 -0.45
N ARG A 92 -19.97 6.64 -0.58
CA ARG A 92 -21.23 6.92 -1.27
C ARG A 92 -22.01 8.11 -0.67
N GLN A 93 -21.94 8.28 0.65
CA GLN A 93 -22.52 9.43 1.35
C GLN A 93 -21.75 10.72 1.01
N LYS A 94 -20.42 10.70 1.05
CA LYS A 94 -19.59 11.84 0.67
C LYS A 94 -19.74 12.25 -0.80
N GLU A 95 -19.88 11.28 -1.71
CA GLU A 95 -20.17 11.56 -3.12
C GLU A 95 -21.52 12.24 -3.30
N ARG A 96 -22.55 11.78 -2.58
CA ARG A 96 -23.87 12.43 -2.58
C ARG A 96 -23.83 13.85 -2.01
N GLU A 97 -23.09 14.07 -0.93
CA GLU A 97 -22.91 15.39 -0.32
C GLU A 97 -22.15 16.33 -1.29
N CYS A 98 -21.06 15.88 -1.90
CA CYS A 98 -20.27 16.61 -2.90
C CYS A 98 -21.08 16.94 -4.18
N HIS A 99 -21.94 16.02 -4.64
CA HIS A 99 -22.87 16.28 -5.74
C HIS A 99 -24.00 17.24 -5.36
N SER A 100 -24.40 17.29 -4.09
CA SER A 100 -25.41 18.25 -3.62
C SER A 100 -24.86 19.68 -3.50
N GLU A 101 -23.59 19.82 -3.13
CA GLU A 101 -22.90 21.12 -3.04
C GLU A 101 -22.64 21.70 -4.44
N THR A 102 -22.18 20.89 -5.40
CA THR A 102 -21.99 21.33 -6.79
C THR A 102 -23.31 21.62 -7.53
N ALA A 103 -24.42 20.96 -7.17
CA ALA A 103 -25.75 21.26 -7.71
C ALA A 103 -26.35 22.58 -7.18
N THR A 104 -25.87 23.09 -6.04
CA THR A 104 -26.37 24.35 -5.46
C THR A 104 -25.75 25.59 -6.12
N GLU A 105 -24.57 25.45 -6.73
CA GLU A 105 -23.86 26.54 -7.43
C GLU A 105 -24.21 26.62 -8.93
N CYS A 106 -24.80 25.56 -9.52
CA CYS A 106 -25.26 25.54 -10.91
C CYS A 106 -26.80 25.57 -11.01
N LYS A 107 -27.43 26.58 -10.38
CA LYS A 107 -28.85 26.87 -10.56
C LYS A 107 -29.06 28.09 -11.48
N LYS A 108 -28.58 27.97 -12.72
CA LYS A 108 -29.17 28.70 -13.84
C LYS A 108 -29.02 27.91 -15.15
N CYS A 109 -30.17 27.65 -15.75
CA CYS A 109 -30.42 27.08 -17.08
C CYS A 109 -30.47 25.54 -17.15
N SER A 110 -31.71 25.05 -17.09
CA SER A 110 -32.17 23.72 -17.48
C SER A 110 -32.07 23.48 -18.99
N SER A 111 -31.72 22.26 -19.38
CA SER A 111 -32.56 21.46 -20.28
C SER A 111 -32.20 19.98 -20.15
N ALA A 112 -33.24 19.17 -20.04
CA ALA A 112 -33.21 17.72 -19.98
C ALA A 112 -32.64 17.10 -21.26
N ASP A 113 -31.96 15.97 -21.12
CA ASP A 113 -32.37 14.76 -21.83
C ASP A 113 -32.02 13.54 -20.97
N LYS A 114 -33.03 12.68 -20.81
CA LYS A 114 -32.93 11.38 -20.15
C LYS A 114 -32.24 10.43 -21.11
N ASP A 115 -31.28 9.67 -20.62
CA ASP A 115 -31.10 8.30 -21.13
C ASP A 115 -31.00 7.34 -19.95
N ASP A 116 -31.87 6.35 -20.00
CA ASP A 116 -32.19 5.38 -18.97
C ASP A 116 -31.47 4.10 -19.37
N SER A 117 -30.33 3.82 -18.74
CA SER A 117 -29.68 2.51 -18.83
C SER A 117 -29.58 1.91 -17.44
N ILE A 118 -30.59 1.09 -17.18
CA ILE A 118 -30.58 -0.01 -16.22
C ILE A 118 -29.33 -0.85 -16.50
N ASP A 119 -28.33 -0.77 -15.63
CA ASP A 119 -27.31 -1.81 -15.51
C ASP A 119 -27.31 -2.34 -14.08
N GLY A 120 -27.29 -3.66 -13.97
CA GLY A 120 -27.67 -4.39 -12.77
C GLY A 120 -26.85 -4.00 -11.56
N GLN A 121 -27.51 -3.85 -10.42
CA GLN A 121 -26.86 -3.96 -9.12
C GLN A 121 -26.31 -5.39 -8.98
N GLN A 122 -25.14 -5.67 -9.55
CA GLN A 122 -24.30 -6.74 -9.05
C GLN A 122 -23.98 -6.39 -7.60
N GLU A 123 -24.35 -7.27 -6.68
CA GLU A 123 -23.78 -7.26 -5.33
C GLU A 123 -22.26 -7.39 -5.51
N GLU A 124 -21.57 -6.24 -5.58
CA GLU A 124 -20.12 -6.19 -5.54
C GLU A 124 -19.70 -6.72 -4.16
N ASN A 125 -19.42 -8.01 -4.09
CA ASN A 125 -18.72 -8.59 -2.97
C ASN A 125 -17.23 -8.27 -3.12
N PRO A 126 -16.53 -7.88 -2.05
CA PRO A 126 -15.10 -7.67 -2.11
C PRO A 126 -14.42 -8.98 -2.50
N ASP A 127 -13.44 -8.91 -3.41
CA ASP A 127 -12.54 -10.02 -3.69
C ASP A 127 -11.65 -10.23 -2.45
N ILE A 128 -12.09 -11.08 -1.51
CA ILE A 128 -11.35 -11.40 -0.28
C ILE A 128 -10.60 -12.71 -0.47
N LEU A 129 -9.28 -12.64 -0.30
CA LEU A 129 -8.40 -13.79 -0.20
C LEU A 129 -7.95 -13.93 1.26
N VAL A 130 -8.16 -15.11 1.84
CA VAL A 130 -7.66 -15.47 3.18
C VAL A 130 -6.52 -16.47 3.03
N SER A 131 -5.41 -16.23 3.71
CA SER A 131 -4.23 -17.09 3.67
C SER A 131 -3.49 -17.06 4.99
N ASN A 132 -2.99 -18.21 5.42
CA ASN A 132 -2.29 -18.38 6.70
C ASN A 132 -0.83 -17.89 6.69
N SER A 133 -0.30 -17.51 5.52
CA SER A 133 1.03 -16.92 5.37
C SER A 133 1.07 -15.92 4.20
N VAL A 134 2.09 -15.06 4.20
CA VAL A 134 2.31 -14.09 3.10
C VAL A 134 2.68 -14.82 1.81
N GLU A 135 3.51 -15.86 1.91
CA GLU A 135 3.91 -16.72 0.81
C GLU A 135 2.70 -17.40 0.17
N SER A 136 1.83 -18.02 0.98
CA SER A 136 0.60 -18.66 0.49
C SER A 136 -0.31 -17.65 -0.21
N ALA A 137 -0.45 -16.44 0.34
CA ALA A 137 -1.23 -15.38 -0.29
C ALA A 137 -0.68 -15.01 -1.66
N LEU A 138 0.65 -14.83 -1.77
CA LEU A 138 1.33 -14.51 -3.02
C LEU A 138 1.23 -15.63 -4.05
N THR A 139 1.37 -16.89 -3.64
CA THR A 139 1.17 -18.05 -4.52
C THR A 139 -0.26 -18.08 -5.05
N THR A 140 -1.28 -17.91 -4.20
CA THR A 140 -2.67 -17.88 -4.66
C THR A 140 -2.96 -16.70 -5.59
N LEU A 141 -2.36 -15.53 -5.34
CA LEU A 141 -2.45 -14.41 -6.27
C LEU A 141 -1.76 -14.72 -7.61
N GLN A 142 -0.61 -15.40 -7.59
CA GLN A 142 0.10 -15.81 -8.80
C GLN A 142 -0.70 -16.84 -9.61
N ASP A 143 -1.36 -17.79 -8.95
CA ASP A 143 -2.17 -18.80 -9.62
C ASP A 143 -3.45 -18.19 -10.21
N ASN A 144 -4.15 -17.36 -9.43
CA ASN A 144 -5.41 -16.75 -9.85
C ASN A 144 -5.25 -15.71 -10.97
N PHE A 145 -4.11 -15.02 -11.00
CA PHE A 145 -3.86 -13.94 -11.95
C PHE A 145 -2.67 -14.22 -12.91
N GLY A 146 -2.13 -15.43 -12.87
CA GLY A 146 -1.11 -15.91 -13.79
C GLY A 146 -1.64 -16.06 -15.22
N LEU A 147 -0.74 -16.03 -16.21
CA LEU A 147 -1.04 -16.03 -17.65
C LEU A 147 -1.90 -17.21 -18.17
N PHE A 148 -2.18 -18.21 -17.34
CA PHE A 148 -2.98 -19.39 -17.69
C PHE A 148 -4.37 -19.43 -17.06
N SER A 149 -4.76 -18.41 -16.29
CA SER A 149 -6.11 -18.34 -15.71
C SER A 149 -7.13 -17.95 -16.78
N GLN A 150 -7.85 -18.99 -17.20
CA GLN A 150 -9.07 -19.04 -18.03
C GLN A 150 -9.66 -17.65 -18.37
N GLY A 151 -9.34 -17.15 -19.57
CA GLY A 151 -10.14 -16.11 -20.22
C GLY A 151 -9.79 -14.66 -19.88
N GLY A 152 -8.51 -14.29 -19.76
CA GLY A 152 -8.00 -12.95 -20.12
C GLY A 152 -8.69 -11.70 -19.52
N LYS A 153 -9.48 -11.83 -18.45
CA LYS A 153 -10.39 -10.77 -18.00
C LYS A 153 -9.85 -9.90 -16.87
N ARG A 154 -8.78 -10.30 -16.16
CA ARG A 154 -8.21 -9.52 -15.03
C ARG A 154 -6.69 -9.71 -14.93
N SER A 155 -5.93 -8.62 -15.02
CA SER A 155 -4.50 -8.58 -14.71
C SER A 155 -4.29 -8.14 -13.26
N LEU A 156 -3.37 -8.76 -12.53
CA LEU A 156 -3.01 -8.32 -11.18
C LEU A 156 -2.35 -6.94 -11.24
N GLY A 157 -2.89 -5.99 -10.47
CA GLY A 157 -2.33 -4.64 -10.31
C GLY A 157 -1.12 -4.62 -9.36
N SER A 158 -1.02 -3.62 -8.49
CA SER A 158 0.00 -3.58 -7.44
C SER A 158 -0.39 -4.47 -6.25
N VAL A 159 0.60 -5.16 -5.68
CA VAL A 159 0.42 -5.91 -4.42
C VAL A 159 0.99 -5.07 -3.28
N LEU A 160 0.10 -4.65 -2.38
CA LEU A 160 0.43 -3.79 -1.25
C LEU A 160 0.29 -4.55 0.06
N VAL A 161 1.26 -4.40 0.96
CA VAL A 161 1.23 -4.95 2.32
C VAL A 161 1.07 -3.80 3.30
N ILE A 162 0.00 -3.81 4.08
CA ILE A 162 -0.37 -2.72 5.00
C ILE A 162 -0.07 -3.07 6.47
N GLY A 163 0.70 -4.14 6.71
CA GLY A 163 1.13 -4.56 8.04
C GLY A 163 0.13 -5.48 8.76
N GLY A 164 0.21 -5.66 10.09
CA GLY A 164 1.07 -4.97 11.07
C GLY A 164 2.53 -5.49 11.16
N GLY A 165 3.19 -5.22 12.30
CA GLY A 165 4.62 -5.50 12.53
C GLY A 165 5.07 -6.92 12.14
N GLU A 166 4.31 -7.95 12.50
CA GLU A 166 4.61 -9.35 12.13
C GLU A 166 4.50 -9.61 10.63
N ILE A 167 3.51 -9.01 9.96
CA ILE A 167 3.31 -9.15 8.51
C ILE A 167 4.43 -8.42 7.76
N TYR A 168 4.84 -7.25 8.24
CA TYR A 168 6.02 -6.56 7.69
C TYR A 168 7.28 -7.43 7.86
N ALA A 169 7.51 -8.01 9.05
CA ALA A 169 8.69 -8.84 9.28
C ALA A 169 8.71 -10.07 8.36
N SER A 170 7.56 -10.73 8.23
CA SER A 170 7.40 -11.88 7.33
C SER A 170 7.63 -11.48 5.88
N SER A 171 7.08 -10.34 5.44
CA SER A 171 7.24 -9.85 4.06
C SER A 171 8.69 -9.48 3.74
N LEU A 172 9.42 -8.87 4.68
CA LEU A 172 10.83 -8.53 4.52
C LEU A 172 11.75 -9.75 4.47
N SER A 173 11.33 -10.85 5.08
CA SER A 173 12.06 -12.13 5.05
C SER A 173 11.87 -12.91 3.75
N LEU A 174 11.01 -12.44 2.84
CA LEU A 174 10.79 -13.08 1.55
C LEU A 174 12.02 -12.93 0.65
N ASP A 175 12.46 -14.06 0.10
CA ASP A 175 13.53 -14.07 -0.87
C ASP A 175 13.04 -13.57 -2.23
N SER A 176 13.71 -12.53 -2.74
CA SER A 176 13.46 -11.98 -4.08
C SER A 176 13.63 -13.02 -5.20
N SER A 177 14.34 -14.13 -4.94
CA SER A 177 14.55 -15.23 -5.88
C SER A 177 13.31 -16.10 -6.06
N THR A 178 12.49 -16.29 -5.02
CA THR A 178 11.37 -17.24 -5.02
C THR A 178 10.19 -16.75 -5.86
N PHE A 179 9.92 -15.45 -5.83
CA PHE A 179 8.77 -14.85 -6.52
C PHE A 179 9.19 -13.83 -7.57
N GLY A 180 10.49 -13.59 -7.71
CA GLY A 180 11.08 -12.60 -8.60
C GLY A 180 10.79 -11.15 -8.22
N HIS A 181 9.77 -10.84 -7.42
CA HIS A 181 9.30 -9.47 -7.22
C HIS A 181 10.39 -8.55 -6.63
N LYS A 182 10.44 -7.30 -7.09
CA LYS A 182 11.21 -6.28 -6.37
C LYS A 182 10.47 -5.92 -5.08
N MET A 183 11.21 -5.67 -4.02
CA MET A 183 10.67 -5.22 -2.74
C MET A 183 10.73 -3.70 -2.63
N ARG A 184 9.60 -3.08 -2.31
CA ARG A 184 9.47 -1.63 -2.11
C ARG A 184 8.86 -1.35 -0.75
N ILE A 185 9.22 -0.22 -0.15
CA ILE A 185 8.59 0.31 1.05
C ILE A 185 8.20 1.76 0.75
N VAL A 186 6.93 2.10 0.91
CA VAL A 186 6.44 3.47 0.94
C VAL A 186 6.21 3.84 2.40
N VAL A 187 6.91 4.87 2.85
CA VAL A 187 6.91 5.33 4.24
C VAL A 187 6.22 6.68 4.33
N THR A 188 5.23 6.80 5.19
CA THR A 188 4.75 8.09 5.68
C THR A 188 5.48 8.40 6.98
N ASP A 189 6.45 9.30 6.92
CA ASP A 189 7.23 9.74 8.10
C ASP A 189 6.39 10.79 8.85
N VAL A 190 5.98 10.45 10.07
CA VAL A 190 5.10 11.25 10.93
C VAL A 190 5.90 11.82 12.09
N ARG A 191 5.90 13.15 12.18
CA ARG A 191 6.59 13.90 13.24
C ARG A 191 5.60 14.70 14.05
N ARG A 192 5.91 14.89 15.33
CA ARG A 192 5.23 15.82 16.23
C ARG A 192 6.24 16.86 16.73
N PRO A 193 6.52 17.91 15.94
CA PRO A 193 7.36 19.02 16.39
C PRO A 193 6.79 19.68 17.65
N ALA A 194 7.61 19.85 18.69
CA ALA A 194 7.22 20.48 19.95
C ALA A 194 7.72 21.92 20.06
N THR A 195 8.85 22.23 19.41
CA THR A 195 9.49 23.55 19.43
C THR A 195 9.33 24.29 18.11
N GLU A 196 9.41 25.63 18.12
CA GLU A 196 9.41 26.43 16.88
C GLU A 196 10.57 26.07 15.93
N VAL A 197 11.71 25.63 16.48
CA VAL A 197 12.84 25.15 15.68
C VAL A 197 12.47 23.87 14.91
N GLU A 198 11.83 22.91 15.58
CA GLU A 198 11.34 21.69 14.94
C GLU A 198 10.16 21.95 14.00
N LYS A 199 9.33 22.96 14.23
CA LYS A 199 8.26 23.30 13.28
C LYS A 199 8.81 23.81 11.96
N ASN A 200 9.92 24.56 12.00
CA ASN A 200 10.61 25.03 10.80
C ASN A 200 11.38 23.90 10.09
N GLU A 201 11.88 22.91 10.82
CA GLU A 201 12.55 21.73 10.27
C GLU A 201 12.07 20.45 10.99
N PRO A 202 10.94 19.85 10.54
CA PRO A 202 10.32 18.71 11.22
C PRO A 202 11.23 17.47 11.30
N SER A 203 12.22 17.38 10.42
CA SER A 203 13.23 16.31 10.41
C SER A 203 14.02 16.22 11.73
N ASN A 204 14.13 17.34 12.46
CA ASN A 204 14.83 17.41 13.75
C ASN A 204 14.02 16.88 14.94
N SER A 205 12.70 16.68 14.76
CA SER A 205 11.84 16.11 15.79
C SER A 205 12.16 14.62 15.98
N THR A 206 12.81 14.30 17.10
CA THR A 206 13.35 12.96 17.41
C THR A 206 12.56 12.22 18.50
N ASN A 207 11.64 12.92 19.16
CA ASN A 207 10.70 12.37 20.13
C ASN A 207 9.32 12.30 19.49
N GLY A 208 9.06 11.18 18.81
CA GLY A 208 7.76 10.86 18.24
C GLY A 208 6.71 10.46 19.28
N PHE A 209 5.71 9.72 18.83
CA PHE A 209 4.65 9.21 19.69
C PHE A 209 5.12 8.00 20.51
N ASP A 210 4.48 7.76 21.66
CA ASP A 210 4.70 6.53 22.42
C ASP A 210 4.22 5.32 21.59
N CYS A 211 5.07 4.30 21.46
CA CYS A 211 4.80 3.10 20.67
C CYS A 211 5.27 1.85 21.38
N ASP A 212 4.47 0.78 21.28
CA ASP A 212 4.83 -0.58 21.71
C ASP A 212 5.17 -1.50 20.52
N THR A 213 4.77 -1.09 19.32
CA THR A 213 4.95 -1.84 18.09
C THR A 213 5.83 -1.04 17.14
N PHE A 214 6.84 -1.71 16.57
CA PHE A 214 7.87 -1.08 15.77
C PHE A 214 7.99 -1.75 14.41
N PHE A 215 8.37 -0.98 13.41
CA PHE A 215 8.74 -1.51 12.10
C PHE A 215 10.00 -2.40 12.25
N PRO A 216 10.09 -3.52 11.53
CA PRO A 216 11.19 -4.48 11.70
C PRO A 216 12.58 -3.97 11.29
N VAL A 217 12.64 -2.83 10.59
CA VAL A 217 13.89 -2.17 10.19
C VAL A 217 14.03 -0.89 11.02
N ASP A 218 15.12 -0.78 11.77
CA ASP A 218 15.36 0.38 12.65
C ASP A 218 15.70 1.65 11.85
N HIS A 219 16.46 1.54 10.76
CA HIS A 219 16.83 2.67 9.90
C HIS A 219 16.79 2.29 8.41
N LEU A 220 16.01 3.03 7.63
CA LEU A 220 15.92 2.87 6.17
C LEU A 220 16.88 3.80 5.43
N ILE A 221 17.08 5.02 5.95
CA ILE A 221 18.00 6.01 5.38
C ILE A 221 19.43 5.63 5.76
N GLY A 222 20.34 5.65 4.78
CA GLY A 222 21.74 5.29 4.98
C GLY A 222 22.00 3.78 5.14
N ASN A 223 20.96 2.96 5.01
CA ASN A 223 21.08 1.51 5.02
C ASN A 223 21.65 1.00 3.67
N GLU A 224 22.63 0.10 3.71
CA GLU A 224 23.24 -0.44 2.50
C GLU A 224 22.28 -1.29 1.67
N GLU A 225 21.25 -1.86 2.28
CA GLU A 225 20.25 -2.72 1.63
C GLU A 225 19.18 -1.94 0.85
N TRP A 226 18.94 -0.67 1.19
CA TRP A 226 17.83 0.12 0.65
C TRP A 226 18.33 1.29 -0.20
N ARG A 227 17.66 1.53 -1.34
CA ARG A 227 17.81 2.73 -2.17
C ARG A 227 16.62 3.64 -1.92
N GLU A 228 16.87 4.87 -1.48
CA GLU A 228 15.83 5.90 -1.44
C GLU A 228 15.43 6.30 -2.87
N ALA A 229 14.13 6.32 -3.14
CA ALA A 229 13.56 6.66 -4.42
C ALA A 229 13.11 8.13 -4.45
N SER A 230 13.09 8.69 -5.66
CA SER A 230 12.62 10.06 -5.88
C SER A 230 11.11 10.21 -5.63
N PRO A 231 10.60 11.40 -5.28
CA PRO A 231 9.15 11.62 -5.11
C PRO A 231 8.32 11.26 -6.36
N ALA A 232 8.91 11.39 -7.55
CA ALA A 232 8.29 11.00 -8.81
C ALA A 232 8.13 9.47 -8.93
N GLU A 233 9.17 8.69 -8.61
CA GLU A 233 9.09 7.23 -8.56
C GLU A 233 8.05 6.77 -7.53
N VAL A 234 8.04 7.38 -6.34
CA VAL A 234 7.07 7.02 -5.31
C VAL A 234 5.65 7.31 -5.78
N SER A 235 5.41 8.46 -6.42
CA SER A 235 4.12 8.81 -7.03
C SER A 235 3.67 7.77 -8.06
N GLU A 236 4.59 7.28 -8.89
CA GLU A 236 4.31 6.21 -9.85
C GLU A 236 3.95 4.89 -9.14
N TRP A 237 4.69 4.52 -8.09
CA TRP A 237 4.42 3.30 -7.32
C TRP A 237 3.06 3.32 -6.63
N VAL A 238 2.66 4.49 -6.12
CA VAL A 238 1.39 4.65 -5.42
C VAL A 238 0.22 4.95 -6.36
N GLY A 239 0.48 5.34 -7.61
CA GLY A 239 -0.52 5.68 -8.62
C GLY A 239 -1.15 7.07 -8.44
N GLU A 240 -0.57 7.91 -7.60
CA GLU A 240 -1.07 9.26 -7.28
C GLU A 240 0.09 10.23 -7.07
N LYS A 241 -0.14 11.51 -7.35
CA LYS A 241 0.87 12.55 -7.11
C LYS A 241 1.00 12.78 -5.60
N ILE A 242 2.15 12.45 -5.04
CA ILE A 242 2.46 12.77 -3.64
C ILE A 242 2.99 14.20 -3.52
N PRO A 243 2.69 14.90 -2.42
CA PRO A 243 3.30 16.20 -2.14
C PRO A 243 4.79 16.03 -1.87
N GLU A 244 5.59 16.97 -2.37
CA GLU A 244 7.02 17.03 -2.10
C GLU A 244 7.27 17.72 -0.75
N GLY A 245 8.13 17.12 0.08
CA GLY A 245 8.51 17.67 1.38
C GLY A 245 7.47 17.43 2.48
N TRP A 246 7.49 18.30 3.50
CA TRP A 246 6.63 18.21 4.68
C TRP A 246 5.28 18.86 4.44
N VAL A 247 4.20 18.15 4.80
CA VAL A 247 2.83 18.63 4.82
C VAL A 247 2.32 18.62 6.25
N TRP A 248 1.64 19.69 6.65
CA TRP A 248 1.02 19.77 7.97
C TRP A 248 -0.38 19.18 7.96
N GLU A 249 -0.60 18.15 8.77
CA GLU A 249 -1.92 17.62 9.08
C GLU A 249 -2.22 17.86 10.57
N ARG A 250 -3.04 18.88 10.86
CA ARG A 250 -3.37 19.26 12.25
C ARG A 250 -2.12 19.62 13.06
N ASP A 251 -1.79 18.82 14.07
CA ASP A 251 -0.64 18.96 14.98
C ASP A 251 0.58 18.14 14.55
N VAL A 252 0.52 17.43 13.42
CA VAL A 252 1.62 16.60 12.92
C VAL A 252 2.15 17.10 11.58
N ALA A 253 3.44 16.89 11.35
CA ALA A 253 4.07 17.05 10.06
C ALA A 253 4.28 15.67 9.44
N VAL A 254 3.87 15.51 8.19
CA VAL A 254 3.98 14.26 7.44
C VAL A 254 4.77 14.47 6.16
N ARG A 255 5.59 13.49 5.78
CA ARG A 255 6.20 13.44 4.44
C ARG A 255 6.17 12.02 3.91
N PHE A 256 6.23 11.89 2.59
CA PHE A 256 6.21 10.61 1.90
C PHE A 256 7.60 10.27 1.36
N LEU A 257 8.09 9.10 1.72
CA LEU A 257 9.38 8.56 1.29
C LEU A 257 9.16 7.20 0.64
N GLY A 258 10.10 6.79 -0.21
CA GLY A 258 10.08 5.47 -0.82
C GLY A 258 11.45 4.84 -0.81
N PHE A 259 11.48 3.52 -0.61
CA PHE A 259 12.68 2.72 -0.58
C PHE A 259 12.49 1.50 -1.47
N GLU A 260 13.47 1.20 -2.34
CA GLU A 260 13.53 -0.04 -3.10
C GLU A 260 14.73 -0.85 -2.59
N ARG A 261 14.56 -2.15 -2.35
CA ARG A 261 15.66 -3.04 -1.96
C ARG A 261 16.65 -3.16 -3.13
N LYS A 262 17.95 -3.06 -2.83
CA LYS A 262 19.03 -3.15 -3.84
C LYS A 262 19.20 -4.56 -4.41
#